data_AF-A0A822YAC1-F1
#
_entry.id   AF-A0A822YAC1-F1
#
_cell.length_a   1.000
_cell.length_b   1.000
_cell.length_c   1.000
_cell.angle_alpha   90.00
_cell.angle_beta   90.00
_cell.angle_gamma   90.00
#
_symmetry.space_group_name_H-M   'P 1'
#
loop_
_entity.id
_entity.type
_entity.pdbx_description
1 polymer ?
#
loop_
_entity_poly.entity_id
_entity_poly.type
_entity_poly.pdbx_seq_one_letter_code
_entity_poly.pdbx_strand_id
1 'polypeptide(L)'
;MVEKSSTSWILNEQTYEDCTVIIKTKHIEVDCYFVREKVLSGEISTKHVSSGDQWADLFTKGLSSGRVNYVTSWDYMTYILSLRLADFVRIPLERAGGMIALIDVYCLFNRARGTELISPEDLLQACAIWEKFDVPVMLRKFDSGVMVIQNKSHSDEEVLAKIKSIVLKSEALKNGISPSDAAIALGIAPLMAKEHLLTAESKGLLCRDISPEGFRFYINLFKDIDPNNIYLVKDHGNYQTWVSTVTVSGLDINTRLFLVAFYSMEILNLIPGKLDSFHLSCIR
;
A
#
# COMPACT_ATOMS: atom_id res chain seq x y z
N MET A 1 -30.38 35.47 -37.81
CA MET A 1 -29.15 34.86 -37.28
C MET A 1 -28.46 35.88 -36.39
N VAL A 2 -28.56 35.71 -35.08
CA VAL A 2 -27.64 36.31 -34.10
C VAL A 2 -27.35 35.19 -33.12
N GLU A 3 -26.21 34.53 -33.27
CA GLU A 3 -25.71 33.55 -32.32
C GLU A 3 -25.45 34.25 -30.97
N LYS A 4 -26.27 33.96 -29.97
CA LYS A 4 -26.00 34.37 -28.59
C LYS A 4 -25.00 33.38 -27.99
N SER A 5 -23.71 33.68 -28.17
CA SER A 5 -22.62 33.10 -27.39
C SER A 5 -22.89 33.35 -25.89
N SER A 6 -23.27 32.30 -25.17
CA SER A 6 -23.53 32.35 -23.72
C SER A 6 -22.20 32.24 -22.98
N THR A 7 -21.64 33.37 -22.54
CA THR A 7 -20.45 33.42 -21.68
C THR A 7 -20.86 33.30 -20.20
N SER A 8 -20.22 32.40 -19.47
CA SER A 8 -20.45 32.18 -18.03
C SER A 8 -19.14 32.31 -17.26
N TRP A 9 -19.23 32.87 -16.05
CA TRP A 9 -18.11 33.36 -15.26
C TRP A 9 -18.12 32.71 -13.87
N ILE A 10 -16.98 32.21 -13.38
CA ILE A 10 -16.87 31.55 -12.06
C ILE A 10 -16.10 32.46 -11.08
N LEU A 11 -16.52 32.47 -9.81
CA LEU A 11 -15.93 33.24 -8.69
C LEU A 11 -14.64 32.55 -8.19
N ASN A 12 -13.64 33.31 -7.74
CA ASN A 12 -12.43 32.75 -7.13
C ASN A 12 -12.71 32.07 -5.77
N GLU A 13 -11.91 31.05 -5.47
CA GLU A 13 -12.06 29.93 -4.52
C GLU A 13 -12.07 30.27 -3.00
N GLN A 14 -12.33 31.52 -2.60
CA GLN A 14 -12.18 31.96 -1.20
C GLN A 14 -13.47 32.23 -0.42
N THR A 15 -14.63 31.78 -0.92
CA THR A 15 -15.91 31.86 -0.21
C THR A 15 -16.76 30.63 -0.46
N TYR A 16 -16.48 29.54 0.27
CA TYR A 16 -17.36 28.36 0.29
C TYR A 16 -17.48 27.79 1.70
N GLU A 17 -18.07 28.58 2.59
CA GLU A 17 -18.67 28.08 3.82
C GLU A 17 -20.03 28.76 3.97
N ASP A 18 -21.08 28.13 3.43
CA ASP A 18 -22.29 27.84 4.22
C ASP A 18 -23.38 27.11 3.41
N CYS A 19 -24.03 26.18 4.12
CA CYS A 19 -25.38 25.67 3.89
C CYS A 19 -25.64 24.53 2.88
N THR A 20 -25.56 23.33 3.45
CA THR A 20 -26.42 22.14 3.29
C THR A 20 -27.79 22.35 2.60
N VAL A 21 -27.91 21.79 1.39
CA VAL A 21 -28.93 20.81 0.92
C VAL A 21 -30.42 21.05 1.29
N ILE A 22 -31.22 21.36 0.24
CA ILE A 22 -32.67 21.13 0.05
C ILE A 22 -33.65 21.91 0.93
N ILE A 23 -33.64 23.25 0.82
CA ILE A 23 -34.84 24.11 0.85
C ILE A 23 -34.50 25.24 -0.13
N LYS A 24 -35.48 25.98 -0.69
CA LYS A 24 -35.32 27.36 -1.25
C LYS A 24 -35.29 27.55 -2.78
N THR A 25 -36.39 27.30 -3.48
CA THR A 25 -36.63 27.98 -4.78
C THR A 25 -36.77 29.51 -4.63
N LYS A 26 -37.10 30.02 -3.44
CA LYS A 26 -37.17 31.48 -3.16
C LYS A 26 -35.84 32.16 -2.80
N HIS A 27 -34.83 31.43 -2.31
CA HIS A 27 -33.56 32.07 -1.95
C HIS A 27 -32.55 32.06 -3.09
N ILE A 28 -32.70 31.18 -4.09
CA ILE A 28 -31.86 31.22 -5.30
C ILE A 28 -31.92 32.60 -5.96
N GLU A 29 -33.10 33.22 -6.04
CA GLU A 29 -33.22 34.59 -6.59
C GLU A 29 -32.47 35.61 -5.73
N VAL A 30 -32.61 35.53 -4.39
CA VAL A 30 -31.94 36.42 -3.44
C VAL A 30 -30.41 36.27 -3.51
N ASP A 31 -29.92 35.04 -3.58
CA ASP A 31 -28.49 34.72 -3.68
C ASP A 31 -27.92 35.19 -5.03
N CYS A 32 -28.69 35.09 -6.12
CA CYS A 32 -28.30 35.65 -7.42
C CYS A 32 -28.20 37.18 -7.40
N TYR A 33 -29.12 37.88 -6.73
CA TYR A 33 -29.03 39.34 -6.58
C TYR A 33 -27.82 39.75 -5.73
N PHE A 34 -27.57 39.02 -4.62
CA PHE A 34 -26.42 39.26 -3.74
C PHE A 34 -25.07 39.06 -4.45
N VAL A 35 -24.91 37.93 -5.14
CA VAL A 35 -23.68 37.66 -5.93
C VAL A 35 -23.52 38.70 -7.04
N ARG A 36 -24.60 39.08 -7.72
CA ARG A 36 -24.54 40.12 -8.77
C ARG A 36 -24.14 41.48 -8.21
N GLU A 37 -24.66 41.88 -7.05
CA GLU A 37 -24.29 43.12 -6.36
C GLU A 37 -22.80 43.10 -5.98
N LYS A 38 -22.30 41.98 -5.46
CA LYS A 38 -20.89 41.80 -5.07
C LYS A 38 -19.91 41.71 -6.25
N VAL A 39 -20.37 41.23 -7.42
CA VAL A 39 -19.61 41.31 -8.67
C VAL A 39 -19.59 42.75 -9.20
N LEU A 40 -20.71 43.47 -9.15
CA LEU A 40 -20.80 44.87 -9.58
C LEU A 40 -20.03 45.82 -8.67
N SER A 41 -19.95 45.52 -7.36
CA SER A 41 -19.12 46.27 -6.41
C SER A 41 -17.62 45.99 -6.55
N GLY A 42 -17.22 45.04 -7.41
CA GLY A 42 -15.83 44.64 -7.63
C GLY A 42 -15.22 43.81 -6.51
N GLU A 43 -15.99 43.45 -5.49
CA GLU A 43 -15.57 42.60 -4.37
C GLU A 43 -15.38 41.14 -4.80
N ILE A 44 -16.12 40.72 -5.83
CA ILE A 44 -15.90 39.43 -6.49
C ILE A 44 -15.33 39.63 -7.91
N SER A 45 -14.09 39.19 -8.10
CA SER A 45 -13.47 39.12 -9.42
C SER A 45 -13.89 37.83 -10.13
N THR A 46 -14.39 37.97 -11.36
CA THR A 46 -14.74 36.83 -12.19
C THR A 46 -13.67 36.57 -13.25
N LYS A 47 -13.38 35.30 -13.52
CA LYS A 47 -12.48 34.89 -14.60
C LYS A 47 -13.27 34.21 -15.70
N HIS A 48 -12.88 34.49 -16.94
CA HIS A 48 -13.48 33.83 -18.09
C HIS A 48 -13.09 32.35 -18.07
N VAL A 49 -14.09 31.47 -18.13
CA VAL A 49 -13.90 30.02 -18.24
C VAL A 49 -14.41 29.59 -19.60
N SER A 50 -13.61 28.79 -20.32
CA SER A 50 -13.98 28.28 -21.63
C SER A 50 -15.27 27.47 -21.55
N SER A 51 -16.10 27.48 -22.60
CA SER A 51 -17.35 26.71 -22.59
C SER A 51 -17.15 25.19 -22.49
N GLY A 52 -15.94 24.67 -22.70
CA GLY A 52 -15.58 23.28 -22.45
C GLY A 52 -15.39 22.96 -20.96
N ASP A 53 -14.99 23.96 -20.17
CA ASP A 53 -14.65 23.85 -18.74
C ASP A 53 -15.75 24.42 -17.83
N GLN A 54 -16.90 24.82 -18.40
CA GLN A 54 -18.06 25.32 -17.67
C GLN A 54 -18.90 24.14 -17.12
N TRP A 55 -18.42 23.51 -16.05
CA TRP A 55 -19.07 22.35 -15.41
C TRP A 55 -20.53 22.56 -15.03
N ALA A 56 -20.96 23.79 -14.71
CA ALA A 56 -22.35 24.11 -14.38
C ALA A 56 -23.32 23.93 -15.56
N ASP A 57 -22.84 24.11 -16.80
CA ASP A 57 -23.65 23.91 -18.00
C ASP A 57 -24.03 22.44 -18.20
N LEU A 58 -23.24 21.51 -17.65
CA LEU A 58 -23.54 20.07 -17.67
C LEU A 58 -24.87 19.73 -16.97
N PHE A 59 -25.16 20.45 -15.88
CA PHE A 59 -26.30 20.18 -15.01
C PHE A 59 -27.51 21.08 -15.29
N THR A 60 -27.34 22.14 -16.09
CA THR A 60 -28.37 23.19 -16.27
C THR A 60 -28.81 23.38 -17.72
N LYS A 61 -28.08 22.85 -18.72
CA LYS A 61 -28.40 22.99 -20.15
C LYS A 61 -28.54 21.64 -20.84
N GLY A 62 -29.34 21.60 -21.91
CA GLY A 62 -29.43 20.44 -22.80
C GLY A 62 -28.07 20.18 -23.46
N LEU A 63 -27.53 18.98 -23.27
CA LEU A 63 -26.20 18.63 -23.79
C LEU A 63 -26.25 18.35 -25.29
N SER A 64 -25.33 18.94 -26.04
CA SER A 64 -25.10 18.55 -27.43
C SER A 64 -24.49 17.15 -27.48
N SER A 65 -24.75 16.38 -28.55
CA SER A 65 -24.27 15.00 -28.70
C SER A 65 -22.75 14.86 -28.51
N GLY A 66 -21.96 15.87 -28.92
CA GLY A 66 -20.52 15.90 -28.69
C GLY A 66 -20.13 16.05 -27.22
N ARG A 67 -20.87 16.85 -26.43
CA ARG A 67 -20.64 16.98 -24.97
C ARG A 67 -21.10 15.75 -24.20
N VAL A 68 -22.20 15.12 -24.63
CA VAL A 68 -22.63 13.82 -24.06
C VAL A 68 -21.51 12.81 -24.25
N ASN A 69 -20.99 12.64 -25.47
CA ASN A 69 -19.93 11.67 -25.77
C ASN A 69 -18.64 11.94 -24.98
N TYR A 70 -18.29 13.20 -24.73
CA TYR A 70 -17.12 13.55 -23.93
C TYR A 70 -17.31 13.21 -22.45
N VAL A 71 -18.46 13.56 -21.86
CA VAL A 71 -18.76 13.28 -20.45
C VAL A 71 -18.97 11.79 -20.21
N THR A 72 -19.53 11.06 -21.18
CA THR A 72 -19.67 9.60 -21.12
C THR A 72 -18.42 8.88 -21.64
N SER A 73 -17.34 9.59 -21.94
CA SER A 73 -16.11 8.93 -22.36
C SER A 73 -15.57 8.10 -21.19
N TRP A 74 -15.11 6.89 -21.51
CA TRP A 74 -14.52 5.98 -20.52
C TRP A 74 -13.38 6.66 -19.76
N ASP A 75 -12.52 7.41 -20.46
CA ASP A 75 -11.40 8.13 -19.85
C ASP A 75 -11.85 9.13 -18.78
N TYR A 76 -12.94 9.87 -19.04
CA TYR A 76 -13.48 10.83 -18.08
C TYR A 76 -14.11 10.14 -16.86
N MET A 77 -14.88 9.07 -17.07
CA MET A 77 -15.49 8.31 -15.99
C MET A 77 -14.43 7.65 -15.08
N THR A 78 -13.38 7.07 -15.68
CA THR A 78 -12.26 6.50 -14.94
C THR A 78 -11.48 7.57 -14.18
N TYR A 79 -11.30 8.77 -14.75
CA TYR A 79 -10.69 9.90 -14.05
C TYR A 79 -11.48 10.34 -12.81
N ILE A 80 -12.80 10.54 -12.93
CA ILE A 80 -13.65 10.92 -11.80
C ILE A 80 -13.69 9.82 -10.73
N LEU A 81 -13.72 8.56 -11.15
CA LEU A 81 -13.62 7.42 -10.24
C LEU A 81 -12.28 7.43 -9.49
N SER A 82 -11.18 7.68 -10.19
CA SER A 82 -9.83 7.74 -9.63
C SER A 82 -9.70 8.78 -8.52
N LEU A 83 -10.25 9.99 -8.72
CA LEU A 83 -10.26 11.03 -7.70
C LEU A 83 -11.10 10.64 -6.48
N ARG A 84 -12.34 10.19 -6.70
CA ARG A 84 -13.23 9.75 -5.60
C ARG A 84 -12.62 8.62 -4.79
N LEU A 85 -11.94 7.69 -5.46
CA LEU A 85 -11.29 6.57 -4.82
C LEU A 85 -10.08 7.03 -4.00
N ALA A 86 -9.29 7.99 -4.48
CA ALA A 86 -8.15 8.53 -3.75
C ALA A 86 -8.60 9.18 -2.42
N ASP A 87 -9.67 9.97 -2.47
CA ASP A 87 -10.27 10.59 -1.28
C ASP A 87 -10.82 9.56 -0.30
N PHE A 88 -11.53 8.55 -0.82
CA PHE A 88 -12.12 7.48 -0.01
C PHE A 88 -11.05 6.66 0.72
N VAL A 89 -9.97 6.27 0.02
CA VAL A 89 -8.96 5.34 0.54
C VAL A 89 -8.10 5.96 1.64
N ARG A 90 -8.03 7.30 1.74
CA ARG A 90 -7.20 7.98 2.75
C ARG A 90 -7.44 7.47 4.17
N ILE A 91 -8.70 7.39 4.62
CA ILE A 91 -9.04 6.98 5.99
C ILE A 91 -8.78 5.48 6.23
N PRO A 92 -9.26 4.53 5.38
CA PRO A 92 -8.92 3.12 5.50
C PRO A 92 -7.41 2.86 5.48
N LEU A 93 -6.66 3.62 4.68
CA LEU A 93 -5.22 3.46 4.54
C LEU A 93 -4.48 3.89 5.80
N GLU A 94 -4.84 5.03 6.40
CA GLU A 94 -4.31 5.48 7.70
C GLU A 94 -4.57 4.45 8.80
N ARG A 95 -5.79 3.88 8.84
CA ARG A 95 -6.16 2.84 9.80
C ARG A 95 -5.40 1.53 9.59
N ALA A 96 -5.05 1.21 8.35
CA ALA A 96 -4.30 0.01 7.98
C ALA A 96 -2.77 0.18 8.12
N GLY A 97 -2.28 1.31 8.62
CA GLY A 97 -0.84 1.55 8.81
C GLY A 97 -0.10 1.95 7.53
N GLY A 98 -0.82 2.47 6.53
CA GLY A 98 -0.24 3.05 5.32
C GLY A 98 -0.21 2.13 4.09
N MET A 99 -0.71 0.90 4.21
CA MET A 99 -0.82 -0.04 3.10
C MET A 99 -2.07 -0.93 3.25
N ILE A 100 -2.80 -1.15 2.16
CA ILE A 100 -4.01 -1.97 2.13
C ILE A 100 -4.07 -2.78 0.83
N ALA A 101 -4.58 -4.01 0.89
CA ALA A 101 -4.74 -4.82 -0.31
C ALA A 101 -5.81 -4.24 -1.24
N LEU A 102 -5.60 -4.30 -2.55
CA LEU A 102 -6.54 -3.79 -3.54
C LEU A 102 -7.92 -4.46 -3.43
N ILE A 103 -7.93 -5.75 -3.06
CA ILE A 103 -9.14 -6.52 -2.82
C ILE A 103 -9.95 -5.97 -1.63
N ASP A 104 -9.29 -5.55 -0.56
CA ASP A 104 -9.96 -4.97 0.60
C ASP A 104 -10.55 -3.60 0.25
N VAL A 105 -9.83 -2.81 -0.54
CA VAL A 105 -10.32 -1.52 -1.05
C VAL A 105 -11.55 -1.71 -1.93
N TYR A 106 -11.52 -2.68 -2.84
CA TYR A 106 -12.67 -3.02 -3.68
C TYR A 106 -13.91 -3.34 -2.82
N CYS A 107 -13.75 -4.21 -1.82
CA CYS A 107 -14.82 -4.57 -0.90
C CYS A 107 -15.32 -3.37 -0.08
N LEU A 108 -14.41 -2.55 0.47
CA LEU A 108 -14.76 -1.37 1.26
C LEU A 108 -15.51 -0.34 0.45
N PHE A 109 -15.05 -0.07 -0.78
CA PHE A 109 -15.62 0.95 -1.64
C PHE A 109 -17.01 0.55 -2.14
N ASN A 110 -17.17 -0.69 -2.61
CA ASN A 110 -18.47 -1.20 -3.04
C ASN A 110 -19.47 -1.29 -1.88
N ARG A 111 -19.00 -1.67 -0.67
CA ARG A 111 -19.84 -1.66 0.53
C ARG A 111 -20.31 -0.25 0.90
N ALA A 112 -19.48 0.77 0.68
CA ALA A 112 -19.85 2.17 0.93
C ALA A 112 -20.84 2.72 -0.11
N ARG A 113 -20.77 2.24 -1.36
CA ARG A 113 -21.67 2.65 -2.46
C ARG A 113 -23.05 1.98 -2.43
N GLY A 114 -23.17 0.81 -1.82
CA GLY A 114 -24.45 0.09 -1.71
C GLY A 114 -24.86 -0.58 -3.01
N THR A 115 -25.76 0.05 -3.78
CA THR A 115 -26.36 -0.54 -5.00
C THR A 115 -25.61 -0.20 -6.29
N GLU A 116 -24.82 0.88 -6.30
CA GLU A 116 -24.05 1.32 -7.46
C GLU A 116 -22.66 0.69 -7.47
N LEU A 117 -22.58 -0.62 -7.70
CA LEU A 117 -21.32 -1.36 -7.65
C LEU A 117 -20.40 -1.02 -8.83
N ILE A 118 -19.10 -1.12 -8.58
CA ILE A 118 -18.05 -0.99 -9.60
C ILE A 118 -17.41 -2.35 -9.88
N SER A 119 -17.00 -2.57 -11.12
CA SER A 119 -16.27 -3.77 -11.52
C SER A 119 -14.82 -3.76 -11.00
N PRO A 120 -14.20 -4.93 -10.78
CA PRO A 120 -12.79 -4.99 -10.40
C PRO A 120 -11.85 -4.32 -11.42
N GLU A 121 -12.17 -4.43 -12.71
CA GLU A 121 -11.40 -3.85 -13.82
C GLU A 121 -11.43 -2.32 -13.80
N ASP A 122 -12.60 -1.72 -13.61
CA ASP A 122 -12.75 -0.26 -13.55
C ASP A 122 -12.01 0.32 -12.34
N LEU A 123 -12.06 -0.37 -11.20
CA LEU A 123 -11.32 0.03 -10.00
C LEU A 123 -9.81 -0.05 -10.23
N LEU A 124 -9.33 -1.11 -10.87
CA LEU A 124 -7.92 -1.26 -11.21
C LEU A 124 -7.44 -0.16 -12.17
N GLN A 125 -8.22 0.14 -13.22
CA GLN A 125 -7.91 1.22 -14.15
C GLN A 125 -7.87 2.58 -13.47
N ALA A 126 -8.82 2.85 -12.57
CA ALA A 126 -8.86 4.08 -11.78
C ALA A 126 -7.62 4.24 -10.89
N CYS A 127 -7.18 3.16 -10.24
CA CYS A 127 -5.95 3.15 -9.43
C CYS A 127 -4.68 3.32 -10.27
N ALA A 128 -4.60 2.69 -11.45
CA ALA A 128 -3.42 2.75 -12.32
C ALA A 128 -3.11 4.17 -12.82
N ILE A 129 -4.14 5.00 -12.92
CA ILE A 129 -4.02 6.39 -13.36
C ILE A 129 -3.31 7.26 -12.31
N TRP A 130 -3.27 6.87 -11.03
CA TRP A 130 -2.61 7.66 -9.98
C TRP A 130 -1.12 7.88 -10.18
N GLU A 131 -0.44 7.07 -10.99
CA GLU A 131 0.97 7.32 -11.37
C GLU A 131 1.13 8.60 -12.19
N LYS A 132 0.08 9.03 -12.89
CA LYS A 132 0.08 10.22 -13.75
C LYS A 132 -0.30 11.50 -13.00
N PHE A 133 -0.84 11.38 -11.78
CA PHE A 133 -1.36 12.49 -11.01
C PHE A 133 -0.62 12.64 -9.67
N ASP A 134 -0.56 13.87 -9.18
CA ASP A 134 0.06 14.16 -7.88
C ASP A 134 -0.92 13.91 -6.73
N VAL A 135 -1.31 12.65 -6.56
CA VAL A 135 -2.10 12.18 -5.40
C VAL A 135 -1.19 11.53 -4.36
N PRO A 136 -1.52 11.56 -3.06
CA PRO A 136 -0.67 11.01 -2.00
C PRO A 136 -0.65 9.47 -1.93
N VAL A 137 -1.42 8.80 -2.78
CA VAL A 137 -1.55 7.34 -2.84
C VAL A 137 -0.99 6.79 -4.15
N MET A 138 -0.62 5.51 -4.15
CA MET A 138 -0.15 4.82 -5.33
C MET A 138 -0.58 3.36 -5.34
N LEU A 139 -0.77 2.81 -6.54
CA LEU A 139 -0.92 1.38 -6.77
C LEU A 139 0.46 0.73 -6.84
N ARG A 140 0.64 -0.37 -6.13
CA ARG A 140 1.87 -1.17 -6.15
C ARG A 140 1.53 -2.64 -6.36
N LYS A 141 2.43 -3.36 -7.04
CA LYS A 141 2.36 -4.81 -7.21
C LYS A 141 3.60 -5.45 -6.58
N PHE A 142 3.39 -6.46 -5.74
CA PHE A 142 4.45 -7.32 -5.20
C PHE A 142 4.87 -8.40 -6.22
N ASP A 143 6.04 -9.01 -6.02
CA ASP A 143 6.55 -10.08 -6.87
C ASP A 143 5.63 -11.32 -6.89
N SER A 144 4.87 -11.53 -5.81
CA SER A 144 3.81 -12.54 -5.71
C SER A 144 2.62 -12.29 -6.64
N GLY A 145 2.52 -11.07 -7.19
CA GLY A 145 1.37 -10.60 -7.97
C GLY A 145 0.31 -9.89 -7.14
N VAL A 146 0.42 -9.89 -5.81
CA VAL A 146 -0.50 -9.16 -4.92
C VAL A 146 -0.43 -7.67 -5.22
N MET A 147 -1.59 -7.06 -5.46
CA MET A 147 -1.73 -5.63 -5.69
C MET A 147 -2.23 -4.93 -4.43
N VAL A 148 -1.60 -3.80 -4.11
CA VAL A 148 -1.86 -3.03 -2.91
C VAL A 148 -1.91 -1.54 -3.22
N ILE A 149 -2.65 -0.82 -2.39
CA ILE A 149 -2.62 0.64 -2.37
C ILE A 149 -1.80 1.05 -1.16
N GLN A 150 -0.82 1.93 -1.38
CA GLN A 150 0.04 2.45 -0.31
C GLN A 150 0.15 3.96 -0.41
N ASN A 151 0.49 4.61 0.71
CA ASN A 151 0.85 6.03 0.69
C ASN A 151 2.22 6.18 0.01
N LYS A 152 2.43 7.23 -0.77
CA LYS A 152 3.75 7.55 -1.37
C LYS A 152 4.84 7.77 -0.30
N SER A 153 4.46 8.19 0.91
CA SER A 153 5.37 8.32 2.05
C SER A 153 5.71 6.98 2.72
N HIS A 154 5.02 5.89 2.41
CA HIS A 154 5.27 4.59 3.02
C HIS A 154 6.48 3.90 2.35
N SER A 155 7.57 3.76 3.10
CA SER A 155 8.82 3.17 2.58
C SER A 155 9.01 1.72 3.03
N ASP A 156 9.61 0.90 2.15
CA ASP A 156 9.99 -0.47 2.50
C ASP A 156 11.05 -0.49 3.60
N GLU A 157 11.92 0.51 3.62
CA GLU A 157 13.04 0.63 4.56
C GLU A 157 12.54 0.73 6.00
N GLU A 158 11.49 1.52 6.25
CA GLU A 158 10.85 1.62 7.57
C GLU A 158 10.23 0.29 8.01
N VAL A 159 9.54 -0.40 7.11
CA VAL A 159 8.93 -1.70 7.40
C VAL A 159 10.01 -2.74 7.71
N LEU A 160 11.09 -2.76 6.93
CA LEU A 160 12.22 -3.66 7.16
C LEU A 160 12.92 -3.36 8.49
N ALA A 161 13.05 -2.08 8.88
CA ALA A 161 13.60 -1.72 10.19
C ALA A 161 12.73 -2.24 11.34
N LYS A 162 11.39 -2.17 11.23
CA LYS A 162 10.46 -2.77 12.19
C LYS A 162 10.57 -4.29 12.23
N ILE A 163 10.69 -4.95 11.07
CA ILE A 163 10.89 -6.40 11.01
C ILE A 163 12.21 -6.80 11.67
N LYS A 164 13.30 -6.06 11.43
CA LYS A 164 14.60 -6.30 12.09
C LYS A 164 14.46 -6.26 13.61
N SER A 165 13.78 -5.26 14.17
CA SER A 165 13.64 -5.16 15.62
C SER A 165 12.78 -6.28 16.22
N ILE A 166 11.82 -6.82 15.48
CA ILE A 166 11.01 -7.97 15.90
C ILE A 166 11.85 -9.26 15.88
N VAL A 167 12.58 -9.51 14.80
CA VAL A 167 13.36 -10.76 14.63
C VAL A 167 14.55 -10.83 15.59
N LEU A 168 15.11 -9.69 16.01
CA LEU A 168 16.20 -9.64 16.99
C LEU A 168 15.75 -9.89 18.44
N LYS A 169 14.46 -10.04 18.72
CA LYS A 169 13.98 -10.43 20.06
C LYS A 169 14.40 -11.86 20.39
N SER A 170 14.73 -12.11 21.66
CA SER A 170 15.24 -13.41 22.14
C SER A 170 14.36 -14.62 21.76
N GLU A 171 13.04 -14.45 21.78
CA GLU A 171 12.08 -15.50 21.40
C GLU A 171 12.06 -15.75 19.88
N ALA A 172 12.08 -14.68 19.09
CA ALA A 172 12.12 -14.75 17.62
C ALA A 172 13.45 -15.30 17.10
N LEU A 173 14.57 -15.03 17.77
CA LEU A 173 15.88 -15.61 17.43
C LEU A 173 15.91 -17.14 17.61
N LYS A 174 15.10 -17.68 18.52
CA LYS A 174 15.04 -19.12 18.82
C LYS A 174 14.05 -19.86 17.94
N ASN A 175 12.85 -19.30 17.80
CA ASN A 175 11.70 -19.97 17.20
C ASN A 175 11.33 -19.44 15.82
N GLY A 176 12.00 -18.39 15.33
CA GLY A 176 11.63 -17.70 14.11
C GLY A 176 10.29 -17.00 14.24
N ILE A 177 9.91 -16.26 13.20
CA ILE A 177 8.61 -15.58 13.14
C ILE A 177 7.76 -16.17 12.02
N SER A 178 6.51 -16.50 12.32
CA SER A 178 5.52 -16.80 11.28
C SER A 178 4.92 -15.51 10.72
N PRO A 179 4.28 -15.55 9.53
CA PRO A 179 3.52 -14.41 9.02
C PRO A 179 2.46 -13.89 10.00
N SER A 180 1.82 -14.78 10.76
CA SER A 180 0.81 -14.42 11.76
C SER A 180 1.43 -13.71 12.96
N ASP A 181 2.58 -14.16 13.44
CA ASP A 181 3.30 -13.50 14.55
C ASP A 181 3.73 -12.09 14.15
N ALA A 182 4.25 -11.95 12.93
CA ALA A 182 4.64 -10.66 12.37
C ALA A 182 3.44 -9.73 12.19
N ALA A 183 2.29 -10.25 11.77
CA ALA A 183 1.05 -9.48 11.62
C ALA A 183 0.59 -8.88 12.96
N ILE A 184 0.60 -9.69 14.03
CA ILE A 184 0.26 -9.24 15.38
C ILE A 184 1.26 -8.19 15.86
N ALA A 185 2.56 -8.43 15.67
CA ALA A 185 3.61 -7.53 16.13
C ALA A 185 3.62 -6.17 15.38
N LEU A 186 3.26 -6.16 14.10
CA LEU A 186 3.21 -4.96 13.25
C LEU A 186 1.84 -4.28 13.25
N GLY A 187 0.78 -4.94 13.73
CA GLY A 187 -0.58 -4.43 13.69
C GLY A 187 -1.16 -4.35 12.28
N ILE A 188 -0.77 -5.28 11.39
CA ILE A 188 -1.19 -5.32 9.98
C ILE A 188 -1.88 -6.65 9.64
N ALA A 189 -2.49 -6.73 8.46
CA ALA A 189 -3.10 -7.97 7.99
C ALA A 189 -2.05 -9.09 7.77
N PRO A 190 -2.37 -10.37 8.05
CA PRO A 190 -1.45 -11.50 7.84
C PRO A 190 -0.93 -11.65 6.41
N LEU A 191 -1.77 -11.34 5.42
CA LEU A 191 -1.36 -11.32 4.02
C LEU A 191 -0.25 -10.30 3.78
N MET A 192 -0.41 -9.08 4.32
CA MET A 192 0.59 -8.01 4.21
C MET A 192 1.89 -8.36 4.93
N ALA A 193 1.78 -8.93 6.14
CA ALA A 193 2.95 -9.38 6.89
C ALA A 193 3.76 -10.42 6.10
N LYS A 194 3.09 -11.36 5.43
CA LYS A 194 3.75 -12.33 4.55
C LYS A 194 4.53 -11.65 3.41
N GLU A 195 3.91 -10.71 2.69
CA GLU A 195 4.58 -10.00 1.57
C GLU A 195 5.80 -9.21 2.03
N HIS A 196 5.73 -8.56 3.20
CA HIS A 196 6.88 -7.85 3.76
C HIS A 196 8.01 -8.79 4.20
N LEU A 197 7.69 -9.98 4.74
CA LEU A 197 8.70 -10.98 5.09
C LEU A 197 9.38 -11.57 3.85
N LEU A 198 8.63 -11.82 2.78
CA LEU A 198 9.19 -12.25 1.48
C LEU A 198 10.07 -11.15 0.87
N THR A 199 9.68 -9.88 0.99
CA THR A 199 10.52 -8.74 0.57
C THR A 199 11.81 -8.64 1.42
N ALA A 200 11.74 -8.96 2.71
CA ALA A 200 12.90 -9.01 3.58
C ALA A 200 13.84 -10.18 3.21
N GLU A 201 13.27 -11.33 2.84
CA GLU A 201 14.01 -12.48 2.31
C GLU A 201 14.74 -12.13 1.00
N SER A 202 14.05 -11.48 0.04
CA SER A 202 14.67 -11.12 -1.25
C SER A 202 15.80 -10.09 -1.11
N LYS A 203 15.72 -9.20 -0.11
CA LYS A 203 16.82 -8.30 0.28
C LYS A 203 17.94 -9.01 1.08
N GLY A 204 17.80 -10.31 1.32
CA GLY A 204 18.74 -11.15 2.07
C GLY A 204 18.83 -10.78 3.55
N LEU A 205 17.79 -10.18 4.11
CA LEU A 205 17.71 -9.90 5.55
C LEU A 205 17.26 -11.13 6.33
N LEU A 206 16.31 -11.87 5.78
CA LEU A 206 15.75 -13.07 6.38
C LEU A 206 16.08 -14.31 5.55
N CYS A 207 16.03 -15.46 6.19
CA CYS A 207 15.96 -16.77 5.54
C CYS A 207 14.68 -17.47 6.01
N ARG A 208 14.07 -18.26 5.13
CA ARG A 208 12.89 -19.06 5.47
C ARG A 208 13.28 -20.51 5.75
N ASP A 209 12.64 -21.10 6.73
CA ASP A 209 12.61 -22.52 6.98
C ASP A 209 11.21 -23.06 6.63
N ILE A 210 11.16 -24.18 5.90
CA ILE A 210 9.92 -24.80 5.44
C ILE A 210 9.82 -26.17 6.10
N SER A 211 8.84 -26.34 6.98
CA SER A 211 8.54 -27.58 7.67
C SER A 211 7.11 -28.05 7.36
N PRO A 212 6.76 -29.31 7.69
CA PRO A 212 5.39 -29.82 7.56
C PRO A 212 4.35 -29.01 8.37
N GLU A 213 4.79 -28.30 9.41
CA GLU A 213 3.94 -27.51 10.30
C GLU A 213 3.73 -26.07 9.78
N GLY A 214 4.44 -25.67 8.71
CA GLY A 214 4.39 -24.35 8.10
C GLY A 214 5.77 -23.81 7.77
N PHE A 215 5.86 -22.52 7.44
CA PHE A 215 7.13 -21.86 7.20
C PHE A 215 7.35 -20.71 8.19
N ARG A 216 8.60 -20.54 8.59
CA ARG A 216 9.05 -19.53 9.57
C ARG A 216 10.23 -18.76 9.00
N PHE A 217 10.33 -17.49 9.36
CA PHE A 217 11.45 -16.64 8.95
C PHE A 217 12.41 -16.41 10.11
N TYR A 218 13.70 -16.45 9.80
CA TYR A 218 14.81 -16.24 10.72
C TYR A 218 15.70 -15.13 10.21
N ILE A 219 16.48 -14.52 11.10
CA ILE A 219 17.52 -13.57 10.68
C ILE A 219 18.54 -14.31 9.82
N ASN A 220 18.93 -13.71 8.70
CA ASN A 220 19.91 -14.30 7.81
C ASN A 220 21.31 -14.20 8.43
N LEU A 221 21.75 -15.29 9.06
CA LEU A 221 23.09 -15.42 9.64
C LEU A 221 24.14 -15.86 8.60
N PHE A 222 23.73 -16.34 7.43
CA PHE A 222 24.64 -16.86 6.40
C PHE A 222 25.61 -15.80 5.87
N LYS A 223 25.26 -14.51 5.96
CA LYS A 223 26.14 -13.40 5.60
C LYS A 223 27.32 -13.22 6.57
N ASP A 224 27.15 -13.63 7.83
CA ASP A 224 28.16 -13.45 8.88
C ASP A 224 29.10 -14.66 9.00
N ILE A 225 28.69 -15.83 8.52
CA ILE A 225 29.43 -17.10 8.57
C ILE A 225 30.57 -17.08 7.55
N ASP A 226 31.79 -17.44 7.99
CA ASP A 226 32.92 -17.65 7.08
C ASP A 226 32.76 -19.02 6.38
N PRO A 227 32.71 -19.07 5.04
CA PRO A 227 32.60 -20.32 4.30
C PRO A 227 33.74 -21.30 4.57
N ASN A 228 34.92 -20.80 4.96
CA ASN A 228 36.10 -21.61 5.22
C ASN A 228 36.19 -22.08 6.67
N ASN A 229 35.40 -21.48 7.57
CA ASN A 229 35.38 -21.84 8.98
C ASN A 229 34.05 -21.45 9.65
N ILE A 230 33.09 -22.37 9.59
CA ILE A 230 31.76 -22.20 10.21
C ILE A 230 31.81 -22.03 11.75
N TYR A 231 32.92 -22.38 12.39
CA TYR A 231 33.11 -22.24 13.83
C TYR A 231 33.68 -20.87 14.24
N LEU A 232 34.11 -20.04 13.28
CA LEU A 232 34.60 -18.70 13.55
C LEU A 232 33.42 -17.77 13.86
N VAL A 233 33.17 -17.57 15.15
CA VAL A 233 32.24 -16.54 15.63
C VAL A 233 32.98 -15.21 15.66
N LYS A 234 32.59 -14.26 14.80
CA LYS A 234 33.13 -12.90 14.83
C LYS A 234 32.73 -12.21 16.14
N ASP A 235 33.61 -11.39 16.71
CA ASP A 235 33.38 -10.67 17.99
C ASP A 235 32.20 -9.67 17.93
N HIS A 236 31.69 -9.38 16.73
CA HIS A 236 30.61 -8.44 16.47
C HIS A 236 29.66 -8.99 15.39
N GLY A 237 28.38 -8.64 15.47
CA GLY A 237 27.39 -8.96 14.42
C GLY A 237 26.18 -9.75 14.93
N ASN A 238 25.31 -10.13 14.00
CA ASN A 238 24.06 -10.83 14.32
C ASN A 238 24.34 -12.25 14.82
N TYR A 239 25.40 -12.89 14.30
CA TYR A 239 25.83 -14.21 14.74
C TYR A 239 26.25 -14.25 16.21
N GLN A 240 27.05 -13.30 16.69
CA GLN A 240 27.45 -13.23 18.11
C GLN A 240 26.28 -12.96 19.05
N THR A 241 25.35 -12.09 18.63
CA THR A 241 24.12 -11.78 19.39
C THR A 241 23.23 -13.02 19.50
N TRP A 242 23.09 -13.77 18.39
CA TRP A 242 22.38 -15.03 18.36
C TRP A 242 23.04 -16.07 19.25
N VAL A 243 24.35 -16.28 19.12
CA VAL A 243 25.14 -17.20 19.96
C VAL A 243 24.90 -16.89 21.43
N SER A 244 25.16 -15.66 21.88
CA SER A 244 24.99 -15.23 23.27
C SER A 244 23.58 -15.48 23.82
N THR A 245 22.54 -15.27 23.00
CA THR A 245 21.14 -15.49 23.39
C THR A 245 20.79 -16.97 23.56
N VAL A 246 21.44 -17.83 22.76
CA VAL A 246 21.20 -19.28 22.75
C VAL A 246 22.02 -19.97 23.85
N THR A 247 23.26 -19.54 24.12
CA THR A 247 24.11 -20.12 25.18
C THR A 247 23.51 -19.91 26.57
N VAL A 248 22.83 -18.78 26.80
CA VAL A 248 22.11 -18.49 28.06
C VAL A 248 20.94 -19.46 28.30
N SER A 249 20.40 -20.12 27.26
CA SER A 249 19.37 -21.16 27.42
C SER A 249 19.91 -22.57 27.66
N GLY A 250 21.22 -22.75 27.90
CA GLY A 250 21.80 -24.04 28.28
C GLY A 250 21.93 -25.08 27.15
N LEU A 251 21.84 -24.65 25.89
CA LEU A 251 22.03 -25.50 24.71
C LEU A 251 23.45 -25.34 24.17
N ASP A 252 24.14 -26.46 23.94
CA ASP A 252 25.52 -26.48 23.44
C ASP A 252 25.60 -26.00 21.98
N ILE A 253 26.60 -25.16 21.71
CA ILE A 253 26.89 -24.52 20.41
C ILE A 253 27.08 -25.55 19.29
N ASN A 254 27.68 -26.70 19.59
CA ASN A 254 27.91 -27.78 18.63
C ASN A 254 26.61 -28.44 18.16
N THR A 255 25.59 -28.49 19.03
CA THR A 255 24.31 -29.14 18.72
C THR A 255 23.49 -28.31 17.73
N ARG A 256 23.73 -26.99 17.65
CA ARG A 256 22.96 -26.07 16.79
C ARG A 256 23.68 -25.54 15.56
N LEU A 257 25.02 -25.50 15.51
CA LEU A 257 25.74 -25.39 14.23
C LEU A 257 25.34 -26.52 13.28
N PHE A 258 25.09 -27.72 13.84
CA PHE A 258 24.49 -28.85 13.15
C PHE A 258 23.08 -28.55 12.60
N LEU A 259 22.22 -27.85 13.36
CA LEU A 259 20.89 -27.45 12.90
C LEU A 259 20.96 -26.35 11.83
N VAL A 260 21.79 -25.33 12.01
CA VAL A 260 22.00 -24.27 10.99
C VAL A 260 22.57 -24.84 9.69
N ALA A 261 23.44 -25.85 9.77
CA ALA A 261 24.00 -26.55 8.61
C ALA A 261 23.04 -27.57 7.98
N PHE A 262 22.11 -28.18 8.74
CA PHE A 262 21.13 -29.14 8.21
C PHE A 262 20.11 -28.49 7.26
N TYR A 263 19.83 -27.18 7.43
CA TYR A 263 18.81 -26.47 6.65
C TYR A 263 19.34 -25.80 5.37
N SER A 264 20.64 -25.89 5.07
CA SER A 264 21.20 -25.46 3.78
C SER A 264 22.02 -26.58 3.15
N MET A 265 21.47 -27.17 2.08
CA MET A 265 22.15 -28.17 1.22
C MET A 265 23.53 -27.70 0.70
N GLU A 266 23.79 -26.38 0.66
CA GLU A 266 25.06 -25.83 0.16
C GLU A 266 26.21 -25.91 1.17
N ILE A 267 25.93 -25.92 2.49
CA ILE A 267 26.98 -25.99 3.53
C ILE A 267 27.43 -27.45 3.76
N LEU A 268 26.56 -28.42 3.55
CA LEU A 268 26.88 -29.85 3.73
C LEU A 268 27.92 -30.38 2.73
N ASN A 269 28.09 -29.73 1.57
CA ASN A 269 29.14 -30.08 0.60
C ASN A 269 30.55 -29.61 1.01
N LEU A 270 30.68 -28.83 2.09
CA LEU A 270 31.97 -28.34 2.60
C LEU A 270 32.56 -29.20 3.74
N ILE A 271 31.86 -30.25 4.18
CA ILE A 271 32.30 -31.11 5.29
C ILE A 271 32.57 -32.54 4.77
N PRO A 272 33.82 -32.91 4.45
CA PRO A 272 34.12 -34.27 4.03
C PRO A 272 34.02 -35.24 5.22
N GLY A 273 33.14 -36.26 5.10
CA GLY A 273 33.33 -37.55 5.75
C GLY A 273 32.55 -37.90 7.02
N LYS A 274 31.27 -37.48 7.19
CA LYS A 274 30.55 -37.89 8.42
C LYS A 274 29.02 -38.11 8.39
N LEU A 275 28.38 -38.34 7.24
CA LEU A 275 26.91 -38.50 7.20
C LEU A 275 26.45 -39.73 6.41
N ASP A 276 26.65 -40.93 6.98
CA ASP A 276 26.18 -42.21 6.42
C ASP A 276 24.77 -42.64 6.90
N SER A 277 23.96 -41.79 7.56
CA SER A 277 22.74 -42.31 8.21
C SER A 277 21.50 -41.43 8.33
N PHE A 278 21.37 -40.31 7.61
CA PHE A 278 20.14 -39.49 7.75
C PHE A 278 19.53 -39.04 6.43
N HIS A 279 18.23 -39.30 6.30
CA HIS A 279 17.40 -39.03 5.14
C HIS A 279 17.28 -37.51 4.91
N LEU A 280 17.90 -37.00 3.85
CA LEU A 280 17.73 -35.63 3.37
C LEU A 280 16.41 -35.50 2.60
N SER A 281 15.52 -34.62 3.05
CA SER A 281 14.41 -34.09 2.24
C SER A 281 14.63 -32.61 1.96
N CYS A 282 14.79 -32.31 0.67
CA CYS A 282 15.25 -31.07 0.04
C CYS A 282 14.48 -29.79 0.40
N ILE A 283 15.21 -28.65 0.42
CA ILE A 283 14.69 -27.30 0.22
C ILE A 283 15.24 -26.78 -1.12
N ARG A 284 14.36 -26.26 -1.98
CA ARG A 284 14.64 -25.63 -3.27
C ARG A 284 14.22 -24.17 -3.21
#